data_AF-A0A937VLP6-F1
#
_entry.id   AF-A0A937VLP6-F1
#
_cell.length_a   1.000
_cell.length_b   1.000
_cell.length_c   1.000
_cell.angle_alpha   90.00
_cell.angle_beta   90.00
_cell.angle_gamma   90.00
#
_symmetry.space_group_name_H-M   'P 1'
#
loop_
_entity.id
_entity.type
_entity.pdbx_description
1 polymer ?
#
loop_
_entity_poly.entity_id
_entity_poly.type
_entity_poly.pdbx_seq_one_letter_code
_entity_poly.pdbx_strand_id
1 'polypeptide(L)' 'VAKKLQRKYVGVEIDETYCCIAEKRLEMADHDTRIQGYEDGVFWDRNSLGFQKRNKRPLAVQRRLLA' A
#
# COMPACT_ATOMS: atom_id res chain seq x y z
N VAL A 1 2.90 -2.83 -7.21
CA VAL A 1 2.14 -1.70 -6.60
C VAL A 1 0.74 -1.60 -7.19
N ALA A 2 0.58 -1.44 -8.51
CA ALA A 2 -0.74 -1.31 -9.15
C ALA A 2 -1.76 -2.39 -8.74
N LYS A 3 -1.37 -3.67 -8.76
CA LYS A 3 -2.21 -4.80 -8.26
C LYS A 3 -2.69 -4.59 -6.82
N LYS A 4 -1.78 -4.23 -5.91
CA LYS A 4 -2.08 -3.93 -4.49
C LYS A 4 -3.06 -2.77 -4.32
N LEU A 5 -3.11 -1.85 -5.28
CA LEU A 5 -4.04 -0.71 -5.32
C LEU A 5 -5.30 -0.98 -6.16
N GLN A 6 -5.53 -2.22 -6.60
CA GLN A 6 -6.67 -2.60 -7.47
C GLN A 6 -6.74 -1.78 -8.77
N ARG A 7 -5.58 -1.46 -9.34
CA ARG A 7 -5.46 -0.74 -10.63
C ARG A 7 -5.12 -1.72 -11.74
N LYS A 8 -5.57 -1.43 -12.97
CA LYS A 8 -5.13 -2.14 -14.19
C LYS A 8 -3.62 -1.94 -14.38
N TYR A 9 -2.91 -2.98 -14.82
CA TYR A 9 -1.47 -2.93 -15.06
C TYR A 9 -1.06 -3.84 -16.22
N VAL A 10 0.08 -3.51 -16.83
CA VAL A 10 0.79 -4.33 -17.82
C VAL A 10 2.29 -4.19 -17.53
N GLY A 11 3.06 -5.26 -17.68
CA GLY A 11 4.51 -5.27 -17.61
C GLY A 11 5.08 -5.96 -18.84
N VAL A 12 6.18 -5.44 -19.37
CA VAL A 12 6.89 -6.01 -20.52
C VAL A 12 8.36 -6.10 -20.13
N GLU A 13 8.91 -7.30 -20.12
CA GLU A 13 10.28 -7.53 -19.67
C GLU A 13 11.00 -8.48 -20.65
N ILE A 14 12.27 -8.18 -20.95
CA ILE A 14 13.04 -8.92 -21.96
C ILE A 14 13.74 -10.15 -21.38
N ASP A 15 14.12 -10.09 -20.11
CA ASP A 15 14.82 -11.18 -19.43
C ASP A 15 13.80 -12.12 -18.78
N GLU A 16 13.87 -13.40 -19.14
CA GLU A 16 12.98 -14.44 -18.64
C GLU A 16 13.00 -14.57 -17.11
N THR A 17 14.18 -14.41 -16.49
CA THR A 17 14.32 -14.45 -15.03
C THR A 17 13.51 -13.34 -14.38
N TYR A 18 13.57 -12.13 -14.93
CA TYR A 18 12.80 -11.01 -14.40
C TYR A 18 11.29 -11.15 -14.65
N CYS A 19 10.87 -11.78 -15.75
CA CYS A 19 9.46 -12.18 -15.94
C CYS A 19 8.99 -13.09 -14.79
N CYS A 20 9.74 -14.15 -14.48
CA CYS A 20 9.39 -15.07 -13.38
C CYS A 20 9.36 -14.38 -12.02
N ILE A 21 10.33 -13.48 -11.75
CA ILE A 21 10.35 -12.70 -10.50
C ILE A 21 9.14 -11.77 -10.42
N ALA A 22 8.74 -11.14 -11.54
CA ALA A 22 7.57 -10.27 -11.60
C ALA A 22 6.29 -11.06 -11.28
N GLU A 23 6.09 -12.22 -11.90
CA GLU A 23 4.94 -13.11 -11.64
C GLU A 23 4.87 -13.54 -10.18
N LYS A 24 5.99 -13.99 -9.59
CA LYS A 24 6.06 -14.34 -8.16
C LYS A 24 5.64 -13.16 -7.27
N ARG A 25 6.05 -11.93 -7.60
CA ARG A 25 5.67 -10.73 -6.84
C ARG A 25 4.20 -10.35 -7.04
N LEU A 26 3.61 -10.68 -8.20
CA LEU A 26 2.18 -10.50 -8.45
C LEU A 26 1.34 -11.49 -7.65
N GLU A 27 1.75 -12.76 -7.56
CA GLU A 27 1.10 -13.77 -6.71
C GLU A 27 1.15 -13.35 -5.24
N MET A 28 2.32 -12.94 -4.73
CA MET A 28 2.46 -12.45 -3.35
C MET A 28 1.57 -11.24 -3.04
N ALA A 29 1.24 -10.41 -4.04
CA ALA A 29 0.40 -9.24 -3.87
C ALA A 29 -1.08 -9.57 -3.64
N ASP A 30 -1.53 -10.81 -3.88
CA ASP A 30 -2.88 -11.28 -3.55
C ASP A 30 -3.06 -11.47 -2.03
N HIS A 31 -1.98 -11.80 -1.33
CA HIS A 31 -2.00 -12.08 0.11
C HIS A 31 -1.43 -10.93 0.96
N ASP A 32 -0.51 -10.14 0.41
CA ASP A 32 0.05 -8.97 1.08
C ASP A 32 -0.11 -7.69 0.23
N THR A 33 -1.13 -6.91 0.55
CA THR A 33 -1.43 -5.64 -0.12
C THR A 33 -0.66 -4.45 0.46
N ARG A 34 0.16 -4.63 1.50
CA ARG A 34 0.93 -3.54 2.10
C ARG A 34 1.95 -3.00 1.10
N ILE A 35 2.07 -1.69 1.03
CA ILE A 35 3.06 -0.99 0.22
C ILE A 35 3.95 -0.21 1.17
N GLN A 36 5.26 -0.45 1.09
CA GLN A 36 6.22 0.26 1.92
C GLN A 36 6.14 1.77 1.66
N GLY A 37 5.97 2.55 2.72
CA GLY A 37 5.86 4.01 2.64
C GLY A 37 4.53 4.52 2.10
N TYR A 38 3.48 3.69 2.08
CA TYR A 38 2.13 4.10 1.70
C TYR A 38 1.19 3.85 2.88
N GLU A 39 0.63 4.93 3.44
CA GLU A 39 -0.28 4.90 4.58
C GLU A 39 -1.32 5.99 4.44
N ASP A 40 -2.54 5.75 4.91
CA ASP A 40 -3.68 6.68 4.81
C ASP A 40 -3.93 7.21 3.39
N GLY A 41 -3.69 6.37 2.38
CA GLY A 41 -3.95 6.70 0.98
C GLY A 41 -2.86 7.53 0.30
N VAL A 42 -1.80 7.93 1.01
CA VAL A 42 -0.72 8.78 0.50
C VAL A 42 0.65 8.12 0.59
N PHE A 43 1.53 8.43 -0.38
CA PHE A 43 2.93 8.04 -0.31
C PHE A 43 3.69 9.03 0.56
N TRP A 44 4.45 8.49 1.49
CA TRP A 44 5.27 9.26 2.40
C TRP A 44 6.72 9.25 1.96
N ASP A 45 7.44 10.30 2.34
CA ASP A 45 8.88 10.39 2.12
C ASP A 45 9.61 9.23 2.78
N ARG A 46 10.74 8.82 2.19
CA ARG A 46 11.59 7.79 2.77
C ARG A 46 12.01 8.19 4.19
N ASN A 47 12.07 7.21 5.08
CA ASN A 47 12.45 7.38 6.49
C ASN A 47 11.51 8.31 7.31
N SER A 48 10.38 8.75 6.76
CA SER A 48 9.46 9.64 7.48
C SER A 48 8.49 8.91 8.44
N LEU A 49 8.42 7.58 8.37
CA LEU A 49 7.54 6.73 9.20
C LEU A 49 7.72 6.98 10.72
N GLY A 50 8.93 7.33 11.15
CA GLY A 50 9.21 7.68 12.56
C GLY A 50 8.44 8.92 13.04
N PHE A 51 8.14 9.87 12.14
CA PHE A 51 7.44 11.11 12.46
C PHE A 51 5.90 10.94 12.47
N GLN A 52 5.37 9.87 11.87
CA GLN A 52 3.92 9.60 11.79
C GLN A 52 3.30 9.14 13.11
N LYS A 53 4.05 8.48 13.99
CA LYS A 53 3.55 7.86 15.24
C LYS A 53 3.02 8.86 16.28
N ARG A 54 2.98 10.16 15.96
CA ARG A 54 2.67 11.24 16.90
C ARG A 54 1.20 11.67 16.95
N ASN A 55 0.33 11.21 16.04
CA ASN A 55 -1.07 11.65 15.98
C ASN A 55 -2.09 10.52 15.79
N LYS A 56 -2.08 9.48 16.64
CA LYS A 56 -3.29 8.68 16.82
C LYS A 56 -4.27 9.47 17.70
N ARG A 57 -5.14 10.28 17.10
CA ARG A 57 -6.36 10.68 17.82
C ARG A 57 -7.18 9.40 18.03
N PRO A 58 -7.53 9.00 19.26
CA PRO A 58 -8.49 7.92 19.41
C PRO A 58 -9.80 8.35 18.75
N LEU A 59 -10.30 7.53 17.81
CA LEU A 59 -11.64 7.64 17.23
C LEU A 59 -12.67 7.34 18.33
N ALA A 60 -12.88 8.31 19.21
CA ALA A 60 -13.88 8.26 20.27
C ALA A 60 -14.65 9.58 20.37
N VAL A 61 -14.95 10.24 19.25
CA VAL A 61 -15.93 11.35 19.23
C VAL A 61 -16.64 11.40 17.87
N GLN A 62 -17.62 10.51 17.64
CA GLN A 62 -18.74 10.77 16.72
C GLN A 62 -19.92 9.84 16.97
N ARG A 63 -20.30 9.73 18.25
CA ARG A 63 -21.59 9.16 18.66
C ARG A 63 -22.35 10.20 19.49
N ARG A 64 -22.99 11.14 18.79
CA ARG A 64 -24.19 11.92 19.19
C ARG A 64 -24.30 13.19 18.34
N LEU A 65 -25.08 13.13 17.27
CA LEU A 65 -26.01 14.18 16.89
C LEU A 65 -26.77 13.68 15.66
N LEU A 66 -27.96 13.16 15.92
CA LEU A 66 -29.19 13.23 15.13
C LEU A 66 -30.25 12.57 16.01
N ALA A 67 -30.80 13.39 16.89
CA ALA A 67 -32.20 13.27 17.29
C ALA A 67 -33.01 14.04 16.23
#